data_AF-A0A8T3P862-F1
#
_entry.id   AF-A0A8T3P862-F1
#
_cell.length_a   1.000
_cell.length_b   1.000
_cell.length_c   1.000
_cell.angle_alpha   90.00
_cell.angle_beta   90.00
_cell.angle_gamma   90.00
#
_symmetry.space_group_name_H-M   'P 1'
#
loop_
_entity.id
_entity.type
_entity.pdbx_description
1 polymer ?
#
loop_
_entity_poly.entity_id
_entity_poly.type
_entity_poly.pdbx_seq_one_letter_code
_entity_poly.pdbx_strand_id
1 'polypeptide(L)'
;MKVSGSSFALFARDQYTTLPERTDRPLYIHLDVTWRYEDPDLAVTDDHAQYVAAEQVGDLVGVVFHEFVSLSIQHLVHEMGGRILERYPQLREVSFEAQNRLWDLSLVSGSDERQKVYCDPRPPYGLITLTLRRD
;
A
#
# COMPACT_ATOMS: atom_id res chain seq x y z
N MET A 1 0.11 -7.93 4.97
CA MET A 1 1.40 -8.42 4.42
C MET A 1 1.12 -9.27 3.18
N LYS A 2 1.97 -9.18 2.16
CA LYS A 2 1.94 -10.02 0.95
C LYS A 2 3.29 -10.71 0.82
N VAL A 3 3.32 -12.02 0.58
CA VAL A 3 4.59 -12.80 0.59
C VAL A 3 5.36 -12.77 -0.74
N SER A 4 4.71 -12.38 -1.84
CA SER A 4 5.25 -12.30 -3.20
C SER A 4 4.37 -11.37 -4.06
N GLY A 5 4.82 -10.97 -5.25
CA GLY A 5 4.08 -10.06 -6.13
C GLY A 5 4.30 -8.58 -5.76
N SER A 6 5.46 -8.29 -5.17
CA SER A 6 5.96 -6.93 -4.98
C SER A 6 7.40 -6.87 -5.42
N SER A 7 7.74 -5.91 -6.27
CA SER A 7 9.10 -5.64 -6.67
C SER A 7 9.55 -4.27 -6.17
N PHE A 8 10.86 -4.09 -6.12
CA PHE A 8 11.52 -2.79 -5.95
C PHE A 8 12.89 -2.88 -6.61
N ALA A 9 12.94 -2.42 -7.85
CA ALA A 9 14.09 -2.47 -8.74
C ALA A 9 14.10 -1.22 -9.63
N LEU A 10 15.18 -1.00 -10.38
CA LEU A 10 15.33 0.10 -11.34
C LEU A 10 15.27 1.50 -10.69
N PHE A 11 15.59 1.60 -9.40
CA PHE A 11 15.76 2.89 -8.73
C PHE A 11 17.14 3.50 -9.05
N ALA A 12 17.23 4.83 -8.99
CA ALA A 12 18.48 5.53 -9.21
C ALA A 12 19.57 5.02 -8.25
N ARG A 13 20.78 4.82 -8.78
CA ARG A 13 21.93 4.35 -7.99
C ARG A 13 23.00 5.42 -7.94
N ASP A 14 23.46 5.71 -6.74
CA ASP A 14 24.57 6.62 -6.46
C ASP A 14 25.53 6.02 -5.42
N GLN A 15 26.49 6.82 -4.97
CA GLN A 15 27.48 6.43 -3.97
C GLN A 15 26.90 6.05 -2.59
N TYR A 16 25.63 6.38 -2.31
CA TYR A 16 24.95 6.06 -1.05
C TYR A 16 23.99 4.87 -1.18
N THR A 17 23.81 4.35 -2.39
CA THR A 17 22.82 3.31 -2.69
C THR A 17 23.37 1.91 -2.42
N THR A 18 23.14 1.41 -1.21
CA THR A 18 23.51 0.04 -0.81
C THR A 18 22.38 -0.97 -0.97
N LEU A 19 21.14 -0.51 -1.18
CA LEU A 19 19.98 -1.37 -1.27
C LEU A 19 20.06 -2.28 -2.51
N PRO A 20 19.86 -3.60 -2.36
CA PRO A 20 19.80 -4.50 -3.51
C PRO A 20 18.45 -4.37 -4.22
N GLU A 21 18.46 -4.57 -5.54
CA GLU A 21 17.24 -4.71 -6.30
C GLU A 21 16.56 -6.05 -5.99
N ARG A 22 15.22 -6.06 -5.97
CA ARG A 22 14.44 -7.27 -5.81
C ARG A 22 13.27 -7.24 -6.79
N THR A 23 13.26 -8.18 -7.73
CA THR A 23 12.15 -8.38 -8.66
C THR A 23 10.96 -9.09 -8.03
N ASP A 24 11.18 -9.77 -6.90
CA ASP A 24 10.13 -10.27 -6.02
C ASP A 24 10.60 -10.21 -4.55
N ARG A 25 9.73 -9.70 -3.68
CA ARG A 25 9.95 -9.64 -2.24
C ARG A 25 8.61 -9.70 -1.50
N PRO A 26 8.61 -10.20 -0.26
CA PRO A 26 7.53 -9.89 0.65
C PRO A 26 7.36 -8.37 0.78
N LEU A 27 6.13 -7.95 1.01
CA LEU A 27 5.77 -6.57 1.30
C LEU A 27 4.95 -6.55 2.57
N TYR A 28 5.46 -5.83 3.57
CA TYR A 28 4.74 -5.56 4.80
C TYR A 28 4.62 -4.05 4.96
N ILE A 29 3.38 -3.57 4.94
CA ILE A 29 3.05 -2.16 5.10
C ILE A 29 2.08 -1.98 6.26
N HIS A 30 2.25 -0.88 6.99
CA HIS A 30 1.16 -0.26 7.75
C HIS A 30 0.58 0.84 6.86
N LEU A 31 -0.74 0.92 6.81
CA LEU A 31 -1.43 1.79 5.87
C LEU A 31 -2.57 2.50 6.57
N ASP A 32 -2.47 3.82 6.61
CA ASP A 32 -3.57 4.69 6.96
C ASP A 32 -4.20 5.23 5.68
N VAL A 33 -5.52 5.13 5.58
CA VAL A 33 -6.30 5.59 4.43
C VAL A 33 -7.33 6.59 4.94
N THR A 34 -7.33 7.78 4.37
CA THR A 34 -8.31 8.83 4.68
C THR A 34 -8.95 9.32 3.40
N TRP A 35 -10.21 9.76 3.47
CA TRP A 35 -10.93 10.29 2.32
C TRP A 35 -11.77 11.49 2.70
N ARG A 36 -12.11 12.29 1.70
CA ARG A 36 -13.04 13.41 1.85
C ARG A 36 -14.12 13.32 0.78
N TYR A 37 -15.34 13.57 1.20
CA TYR A 37 -16.48 13.71 0.32
C TYR A 37 -16.39 15.03 -0.44
N GLU A 38 -16.97 15.06 -1.64
CA GLU A 38 -17.24 16.31 -2.37
C GLU A 38 -18.21 17.18 -1.58
N ASP A 39 -19.30 16.57 -1.10
CA ASP A 39 -20.26 17.17 -0.20
C ASP A 39 -20.12 16.53 1.20
N PRO A 40 -19.61 17.28 2.21
CA PRO A 40 -19.47 16.78 3.57
C PRO A 40 -20.77 16.29 4.23
N ASP A 41 -21.94 16.79 3.79
CA ASP A 41 -23.22 16.40 4.39
C ASP A 41 -23.54 14.92 4.15
N LEU A 42 -23.00 14.34 3.06
CA LEU A 42 -23.13 12.91 2.74
C LEU A 42 -22.44 12.00 3.77
N ALA A 43 -21.49 12.53 4.54
CA ALA A 43 -20.80 11.77 5.58
C ALA A 43 -21.60 11.66 6.88
N VAL A 44 -22.59 12.53 7.10
CA VAL A 44 -23.28 12.70 8.40
C VAL A 44 -24.80 12.64 8.31
N THR A 45 -25.38 12.67 7.11
CA THR A 45 -26.82 12.53 6.88
C THR A 45 -27.38 11.21 7.43
N ASP A 46 -28.66 11.22 7.84
CA ASP A 46 -29.41 10.03 8.25
C ASP A 46 -29.70 9.08 7.06
N ASP A 47 -29.64 9.58 5.83
CA ASP A 47 -29.69 8.75 4.61
C ASP A 47 -28.30 8.23 4.23
N HIS A 48 -27.97 7.05 4.74
CA HIS A 48 -26.66 6.43 4.56
C HIS A 48 -26.42 5.83 3.16
N ALA A 49 -27.28 6.05 2.17
CA ALA A 49 -27.13 5.48 0.82
C ALA A 49 -25.80 5.85 0.15
N GLN A 50 -25.24 7.04 0.45
CA GLN A 50 -23.96 7.51 -0.08
C GLN A 50 -22.82 7.46 0.92
N TYR A 51 -23.05 6.93 2.13
CA TYR A 51 -22.01 6.78 3.12
C TYR A 51 -21.00 5.71 2.69
N VAL A 52 -19.72 6.05 2.79
CA VAL A 52 -18.57 5.17 2.55
C VAL A 52 -18.08 4.64 3.89
N ALA A 53 -18.39 3.38 4.17
CA ALA A 53 -17.95 2.72 5.39
C ALA A 53 -16.46 2.34 5.31
N ALA A 54 -15.75 2.47 6.42
CA ALA A 54 -14.32 2.20 6.49
C ALA A 54 -13.98 0.74 6.18
N GLU A 55 -14.87 -0.18 6.54
CA GLU A 55 -14.76 -1.61 6.24
C GLU A 55 -14.75 -1.87 4.74
N GLN A 56 -15.57 -1.16 3.97
CA GLN A 56 -15.61 -1.32 2.51
C GLN A 56 -14.32 -0.80 1.86
N VAL A 57 -13.77 0.31 2.38
CA VAL A 57 -12.46 0.82 1.94
C VAL A 57 -11.35 -0.18 2.30
N GLY A 58 -11.39 -0.75 3.51
CA GLY A 58 -10.47 -1.78 3.97
C GLY A 58 -10.50 -3.03 3.08
N ASP A 59 -11.70 -3.52 2.76
CA ASP A 59 -11.89 -4.67 1.87
C ASP A 59 -11.36 -4.37 0.46
N LEU A 60 -11.71 -3.22 -0.11
CA LEU A 60 -11.25 -2.82 -1.44
C LEU A 60 -9.72 -2.74 -1.48
N VAL A 61 -9.10 -2.07 -0.51
CA VAL A 61 -7.63 -1.98 -0.39
C VAL A 61 -7.01 -3.38 -0.24
N GLY A 62 -7.62 -4.27 0.55
CA GLY A 62 -7.19 -5.65 0.70
C GLY A 62 -7.21 -6.43 -0.63
N VAL A 63 -8.28 -6.27 -1.41
CA VAL A 63 -8.43 -6.87 -2.75
C VAL A 63 -7.38 -6.34 -3.70
N VAL A 64 -7.19 -5.02 -3.80
CA VAL A 64 -6.15 -4.43 -4.66
C VAL A 64 -4.77 -4.92 -4.24
N PHE A 65 -4.50 -4.98 -2.94
CA PHE A 65 -3.21 -5.48 -2.44
C PHE A 65 -2.96 -6.94 -2.84
N HIS A 66 -3.99 -7.78 -2.85
CA HIS A 66 -3.90 -9.17 -3.29
C HIS A 66 -3.66 -9.27 -4.81
N GLU A 67 -4.50 -8.64 -5.62
CA GLU A 67 -4.51 -8.78 -7.08
C GLU A 67 -3.33 -8.08 -7.76
N PHE A 68 -2.91 -6.93 -7.24
CA PHE A 68 -1.99 -6.05 -7.95
C PHE A 68 -0.53 -6.44 -7.73
N VAL A 69 0.20 -6.62 -8.84
CA VAL A 69 1.65 -6.80 -8.82
C VAL A 69 2.31 -5.42 -8.75
N SER A 70 2.74 -5.04 -7.56
CA SER A 70 3.29 -3.70 -7.31
C SER A 70 4.76 -3.59 -7.70
N LEU A 71 5.13 -2.42 -8.25
CA LEU A 71 6.53 -2.07 -8.56
C LEU A 71 7.21 -1.27 -7.45
N SER A 72 6.39 -0.75 -6.54
CA SER A 72 6.77 0.02 -5.37
C SER A 72 5.52 0.24 -4.50
N ILE A 73 5.70 0.76 -3.29
CA ILE A 73 4.56 1.18 -2.45
C ILE A 73 3.83 2.35 -3.10
N GLN A 74 4.56 3.28 -3.74
CA GLN A 74 3.99 4.40 -4.48
C GLN A 74 3.04 3.92 -5.59
N HIS A 75 3.47 2.91 -6.36
CA HIS A 75 2.65 2.32 -7.42
C HIS A 75 1.38 1.68 -6.84
N LEU A 76 1.52 0.98 -5.71
CA LEU A 76 0.41 0.33 -5.03
C LEU A 76 -0.63 1.34 -4.51
N VAL A 77 -0.21 2.39 -3.78
CA VAL A 77 -1.16 3.37 -3.22
C VAL A 77 -1.82 4.22 -4.31
N HIS A 78 -1.13 4.46 -5.43
CA HIS A 78 -1.74 5.10 -6.59
C HIS A 78 -2.88 4.24 -7.17
N GLU A 79 -2.63 2.95 -7.39
CA GLU A 79 -3.65 2.00 -7.87
C GLU A 79 -4.84 1.91 -6.89
N MET A 80 -4.56 1.76 -5.59
CA MET A 80 -5.61 1.75 -4.55
C MET A 80 -6.46 3.01 -4.58
N GLY A 81 -5.82 4.18 -4.68
CA GLY A 81 -6.50 5.47 -4.74
C GLY A 81 -7.39 5.61 -5.97
N GLY A 82 -6.90 5.19 -7.13
CA GLY A 82 -7.67 5.18 -8.37
C GLY A 82 -8.94 4.34 -8.25
N ARG A 83 -8.83 3.12 -7.73
CA ARG A 83 -9.99 2.23 -7.54
C ARG A 83 -10.98 2.72 -6.48
N ILE A 84 -10.50 3.31 -5.38
CA ILE A 84 -11.36 3.92 -4.37
C ILE A 84 -12.17 5.06 -4.99
N LEU A 85 -11.51 5.98 -5.70
CA LEU A 85 -12.21 7.09 -6.33
C LEU A 85 -13.20 6.57 -7.37
N GLU A 86 -12.81 5.65 -8.26
CA GLU A 86 -13.71 5.04 -9.25
C GLU A 86 -14.95 4.39 -8.61
N ARG A 87 -14.78 3.65 -7.52
CA ARG A 87 -15.86 2.98 -6.80
C ARG A 87 -16.82 3.95 -6.10
N TYR A 88 -16.29 5.04 -5.56
CA TYR A 88 -17.03 6.00 -4.75
C TYR A 88 -17.04 7.39 -5.41
N PRO A 89 -17.95 7.64 -6.38
CA PRO A 89 -18.01 8.91 -7.11
C PRO A 89 -18.29 10.13 -6.23
N GLN A 90 -18.86 9.94 -5.04
CA GLN A 90 -19.11 11.00 -4.06
C GLN A 90 -17.85 11.48 -3.31
N LEU A 91 -16.72 10.80 -3.45
CA LEU A 91 -15.44 11.22 -2.85
C LEU A 91 -14.68 12.19 -3.77
N ARG A 92 -14.18 13.29 -3.19
CA ARG A 92 -13.33 14.28 -3.86
C ARG A 92 -11.87 13.86 -3.84
N GLU A 93 -11.39 13.36 -2.70
CA GLU A 93 -10.01 12.95 -2.54
C GLU A 93 -9.84 11.76 -1.61
N VAL A 94 -8.74 11.02 -1.82
CA VAL A 94 -8.24 9.96 -0.96
C VAL A 94 -6.76 10.19 -0.69
N SER A 95 -6.35 10.02 0.56
CA SER A 95 -4.97 10.18 1.01
C SER A 95 -4.48 8.92 1.71
N PHE A 96 -3.19 8.64 1.54
CA PHE A 96 -2.51 7.48 2.09
C PHE A 96 -1.28 7.91 2.87
N GLU A 97 -1.08 7.27 4.03
CA GLU A 97 0.21 7.19 4.69
C GLU A 97 0.62 5.71 4.78
N ALA A 98 1.64 5.33 4.02
CA ALA A 98 2.11 3.95 3.92
C ALA A 98 3.53 3.83 4.49
N GLN A 99 3.67 3.04 5.55
CA GLN A 99 4.95 2.76 6.19
C GLN A 99 5.48 1.41 5.69
N ASN A 100 6.69 1.39 5.14
CA ASN A 100 7.37 0.14 4.78
C ASN A 100 7.96 -0.52 6.02
N ARG A 101 7.32 -1.58 6.49
CA ARG A 101 7.70 -2.38 7.66
C ARG A 101 8.30 -3.74 7.28
N LEU A 102 8.88 -3.83 6.07
CA LEU A 102 9.45 -5.08 5.57
C LEU A 102 10.52 -5.63 6.52
N TRP A 103 10.39 -6.92 6.83
CA TRP A 103 11.37 -7.66 7.63
C TRP A 103 12.68 -7.92 6.90
N ASP A 104 13.76 -8.02 7.68
CA ASP A 104 15.06 -8.41 7.18
C ASP A 104 15.11 -9.94 7.02
N LEU A 105 15.66 -10.39 5.88
CA LEU A 105 15.87 -11.81 5.64
C LEU A 105 17.03 -12.31 6.51
N SER A 106 16.75 -13.24 7.42
CA SER A 106 17.74 -13.79 8.34
C SER A 106 18.37 -15.08 7.79
N LEU A 107 17.56 -15.99 7.25
CA LEU A 107 18.03 -17.28 6.74
C LEU A 107 17.18 -17.76 5.56
N VAL A 108 17.82 -18.42 4.60
CA VAL A 108 17.16 -19.24 3.58
C VAL A 108 17.47 -20.70 3.90
N SER A 109 16.45 -21.57 3.89
CA SER A 109 16.66 -22.99 4.16
C SER A 109 17.54 -23.63 3.08
N GLY A 110 18.49 -24.48 3.50
CA GLY A 110 19.35 -25.22 2.58
C GLY A 110 18.64 -26.36 1.84
N SER A 111 17.46 -26.78 2.30
CA SER A 111 16.67 -27.86 1.68
C SER A 111 15.54 -27.35 0.78
N ASP A 112 15.08 -26.11 0.97
CA ASP A 112 14.02 -25.49 0.17
C ASP A 112 14.18 -23.96 0.17
N GLU A 113 14.56 -23.38 -0.97
CA GLU A 113 14.77 -21.94 -1.11
C GLU A 113 13.51 -21.09 -0.91
N ARG A 114 12.32 -21.71 -0.91
CA ARG A 114 11.05 -21.03 -0.60
C ARG A 114 10.87 -20.82 0.90
N GLN A 115 11.49 -21.66 1.73
CA GLN A 115 11.44 -21.54 3.18
C GLN A 115 12.47 -20.52 3.66
N LYS A 116 11.98 -19.41 4.19
CA LYS A 116 12.77 -18.26 4.61
C LYS A 116 12.39 -17.85 6.02
N VAL A 117 13.39 -17.49 6.81
CA VAL A 117 13.21 -16.92 8.16
C VAL A 117 13.52 -15.44 8.09
N TYR A 118 12.63 -14.64 8.68
CA TYR A 118 12.73 -13.19 8.72
C TYR A 118 12.79 -12.69 10.17
N CYS A 119 13.36 -11.51 10.38
CA CYS A 119 13.38 -10.83 11.68
C CYS A 119 12.97 -9.35 11.54
N ASP A 120 12.60 -8.73 12.66
CA ASP A 120 12.26 -7.32 12.67
C ASP A 120 13.43 -6.46 12.15
N PRO A 121 13.13 -5.49 11.28
CA PRO A 121 14.16 -4.63 10.72
C PRO A 121 14.68 -3.66 11.79
N ARG A 122 15.75 -2.94 11.44
CA ARG A 122 16.19 -1.78 12.22
C ARG A 122 15.05 -0.74 12.33
N PRO A 123 15.07 0.14 13.34
CA PRO A 123 13.99 1.12 13.56
C PRO A 123 13.60 2.01 12.36
N PRO A 124 14.52 2.42 11.46
CA PRO A 124 14.14 3.23 10.30
C PRO A 124 13.16 2.53 9.37
N TYR A 125 12.14 3.25 8.93
CA TYR A 125 11.17 2.78 7.94
C TYR A 125 10.96 3.84 6.85
N GLY A 126 10.61 3.38 5.65
CA GLY A 126 10.20 4.29 4.58
C GLY A 126 8.76 4.75 4.83
N LEU A 127 8.51 6.06 4.78
CA LEU A 127 7.16 6.63 4.77
C LEU A 127 6.84 7.13 3.37
N ILE A 128 5.71 6.70 2.84
CA ILE A 128 5.17 7.13 1.55
C ILE A 128 3.85 7.82 1.82
N THR A 129 3.70 9.06 1.40
CA THR A 129 2.45 9.81 1.46
C THR A 129 1.97 10.14 0.05
N LEU A 130 0.69 9.94 -0.23
CA LEU A 130 0.09 10.29 -1.52
C LEU A 130 -1.36 10.72 -1.34
N THR A 131 -1.75 11.83 -1.98
CA THR A 131 -3.15 12.25 -2.09
C THR A 131 -3.54 12.27 -3.56
N LEU A 132 -4.62 11.57 -3.91
CA LEU A 132 -5.25 11.64 -5.23
C LEU A 132 -6.53 12.47 -5.12
N ARG A 133 -6.70 13.42 -6.04
CA ARG A 133 -7.86 14.30 -6.14
C ARG A 133 -8.53 14.10 -7.49
N ARG A 134 -9.85 14.22 -7.53
CA ARG A 134 -10.56 14.47 -8.78
C ARG A 134 -10.26 15.88 -9.27
N ASP A 135 -10.25 16.08 -10.59
CA ASP A 135 -10.20 17.42 -11.19
C ASP A 135 -11.47 18.21 -10.87
#